data_AF-A0A3S0ZCC9-F1
#
_entry.id   AF-A0A3S0ZCC9-F1
#
_cell.length_a   1.000
_cell.length_b   1.000
_cell.length_c   1.000
_cell.angle_alpha   90.00
_cell.angle_beta   90.00
_cell.angle_gamma   90.00
#
_symmetry.space_group_name_H-M   'P 1'
#
loop_
_entity.id
_entity.type
_entity.pdbx_description
1 polymer ?
#
loop_
_entity_poly.entity_id
_entity_poly.type
_entity_poly.pdbx_seq_one_letter_code
_entity_poly.pdbx_strand_id
1 'polypeptide(L)' 'MKITFTIDDFLYAEALKVAGLDEPSKLFEEALKIYLSVKAARRLAAMGGMAPNMPDISRRRDASSDEKSD' A
#
# COMPACT_ATOMS: atom_id res chain seq x y z
N MET A 1 -13.34 -2.06 17.32
CA MET A 1 -14.48 -1.28 16.78
C MET A 1 -15.32 -2.20 15.94
N LYS A 2 -16.66 -2.17 16.05
CA LYS A 2 -17.56 -3.01 15.24
C LYS A 2 -18.33 -2.11 14.27
N ILE A 3 -18.28 -2.41 12.98
CA ILE A 3 -19.02 -1.70 11.93
C ILE A 3 -19.90 -2.72 11.22
N THR A 4 -21.13 -2.33 10.90
CA THR A 4 -22.05 -3.13 10.07
C THR A 4 -22.38 -2.32 8.83
N PHE A 5 -22.23 -2.91 7.64
CA PHE A 5 -22.60 -2.31 6.37
C PHE A 5 -23.29 -3.38 5.52
N THR A 6 -23.99 -2.94 4.47
CA THR A 6 -24.69 -3.83 3.54
C THR A 6 -23.83 -4.04 2.30
N ILE A 7 -23.70 -5.28 1.84
CA ILE A 7 -23.03 -5.64 0.59
C ILE A 7 -23.97 -6.56 -0.21
N ASP A 8 -23.81 -6.55 -1.53
CA ASP A 8 -24.48 -7.50 -2.41
C ASP A 8 -24.02 -8.94 -2.13
N ASP A 9 -24.97 -9.85 -1.95
CA ASP A 9 -24.70 -11.24 -1.57
C ASP A 9 -24.01 -12.02 -2.70
N PHE A 10 -24.31 -11.70 -3.97
CA PHE A 10 -23.67 -12.35 -5.10
C PHE A 10 -22.20 -11.95 -5.18
N LEU A 11 -21.91 -10.66 -5.05
CA LEU A 11 -20.54 -10.14 -5.00
C LEU A 11 -19.75 -10.73 -3.84
N TYR A 12 -20.36 -10.82 -2.65
CA TYR A 12 -19.72 -11.41 -1.48
C TYR A 12 -19.43 -12.91 -1.67
N ALA A 13 -20.37 -13.65 -2.23
CA ALA A 13 -20.19 -15.08 -2.52
C ALA A 13 -19.11 -15.34 -3.57
N GLU A 14 -19.03 -14.51 -4.61
CA GLU A 14 -17.96 -14.60 -5.62
C GLU A 14 -16.60 -14.26 -5.01
N ALA A 15 -16.52 -13.19 -4.23
CA ALA A 15 -15.28 -12.82 -3.54
C ALA A 15 -14.78 -13.92 -2.60
N LEU A 16 -15.67 -14.61 -1.86
CA LEU A 16 -15.29 -15.74 -1.02
C LEU A 16 -14.75 -16.93 -1.81
N LYS A 17 -15.36 -17.27 -2.95
CA LYS A 17 -14.89 -18.35 -3.83
C LYS A 17 -13.48 -18.08 -4.36
N VAL A 18 -13.20 -16.83 -4.71
CA VAL A 18 -11.92 -16.42 -5.30
C VAL A 18 -10.84 -16.24 -4.23
N ALA A 19 -11.19 -15.68 -3.07
CA ALA A 19 -10.22 -15.33 -2.05
C ALA A 19 -9.61 -16.56 -1.36
N GLY A 20 -10.30 -17.71 -1.37
CA GLY A 20 -9.79 -18.95 -0.75
C GLY A 20 -9.52 -18.79 0.75
N LEU A 21 -10.21 -17.86 1.42
CA LEU A 21 -10.00 -17.55 2.82
C LEU A 21 -10.89 -18.43 3.70
N ASP A 22 -10.29 -18.98 4.76
CA ASP A 22 -11.01 -19.77 5.77
C ASP A 22 -11.90 -18.89 6.66
N GLU A 23 -11.56 -17.61 6.78
CA GLU A 23 -12.27 -16.64 7.62
C GLU A 23 -12.89 -15.50 6.76
N PRO A 24 -14.22 -15.48 6.59
CA PRO A 24 -14.91 -14.44 5.82
C PRO A 24 -14.72 -13.02 6.38
N SER A 25 -14.45 -12.91 7.68
CA SER A 25 -14.14 -11.65 8.35
C SER A 25 -12.86 -10.99 7.84
N LYS A 26 -11.87 -11.77 7.38
CA LYS A 26 -10.58 -11.26 6.87
C LYS A 26 -10.69 -10.69 5.46
N LEU A 27 -11.70 -11.11 4.69
CA LEU A 27 -11.92 -10.66 3.32
C LEU A 27 -12.02 -9.13 3.23
N PHE A 28 -12.75 -8.50 4.16
CA PHE A 28 -12.91 -7.05 4.15
C PHE A 28 -11.66 -6.28 4.53
N GLU A 29 -10.91 -6.78 5.52
CA GLU A 29 -9.64 -6.17 5.91
C GLU A 29 -8.65 -6.18 4.74
N GLU A 30 -8.55 -7.32 4.06
CA GLU A 30 -7.64 -7.48 2.92
C GLU A 30 -8.10 -6.65 1.71
N ALA A 31 -9.40 -6.62 1.42
CA ALA A 31 -9.96 -5.78 0.36
C ALA A 31 -9.64 -4.29 0.59
N LEU A 32 -9.71 -3.81 1.83
CA LEU A 32 -9.36 -2.42 2.17
C LEU A 32 -7.86 -2.15 2.02
N LYS A 33 -6.99 -3.07 2.46
CA LYS A 33 -5.53 -2.94 2.29
C LYS A 33 -5.16 -2.85 0.81
N ILE A 34 -5.74 -3.72 -0.02
CA ILE A 34 -5.50 -3.73 -1.46
C ILE A 34 -6.05 -2.44 -2.09
N TYR A 35 -7.28 -2.04 -1.76
CA TYR A 35 -7.88 -0.82 -2.29
C TYR A 35 -7.03 0.42 -1.99
N LEU A 36 -6.58 0.56 -0.73
CA LEU A 36 -5.73 1.68 -0.33
C LEU A 36 -4.39 1.65 -1.08
N SER A 37 -3.77 0.48 -1.22
CA SER A 37 -2.51 0.31 -1.95
C SER A 37 -2.62 0.74 -3.41
N VAL A 38 -3.70 0.34 -4.10
CA VAL A 38 -3.96 0.73 -5.50
C VAL A 38 -4.21 2.23 -5.62
N LYS A 39 -4.98 2.83 -4.70
CA LYS A 39 -5.22 4.29 -4.72
C LYS A 39 -3.96 5.09 -4.43
N ALA A 40 -3.15 4.65 -3.47
CA ALA A 40 -1.87 5.26 -3.15
C ALA A 40 -0.92 5.19 -4.36
N ALA A 41 -0.79 4.01 -4.99
CA ALA A 41 0.03 3.84 -6.18
C ALA A 41 -0.40 4.76 -7.32
N ARG A 42 -1.72 4.88 -7.59
CA ARG A 42 -2.24 5.80 -8.61
C ARG A 42 -1.93 7.26 -8.29
N ARG A 43 -2.05 7.66 -7.02
CA ARG A 43 -1.71 9.03 -6.59
C ARG A 43 -0.22 9.31 -6.76
N LEU A 44 0.65 8.37 -6.38
CA LEU A 44 2.09 8.49 -6.56
C LEU A 44 2.48 8.58 -8.04
N ALA A 45 1.90 7.73 -8.90
CA ALA A 45 2.12 7.77 -10.33
C ALA A 45 1.72 9.12 -10.94
N ALA A 46 0.59 9.70 -10.50
CA ALA A 46 0.14 11.02 -10.93
C ALA A 46 1.07 12.16 -10.48
N MET A 47 1.83 11.98 -9.40
CA MET A 47 2.83 12.95 -8.92
C MET A 47 4.19 12.81 -9.61
N GLY A 48 4.39 11.79 -10.45
CA GLY A 48 5.60 11.63 -11.24
C GLY A 48 5.86 12.88 -12.11
N GLY A 49 7.06 13.45 -12.03
CA GLY A 49 7.44 14.64 -12.81
C GLY A 49 6.86 15.97 -12.28
N MET A 50 6.11 15.98 -11.17
CA MET A 50 5.60 17.23 -10.57
C MET A 50 6.67 18.08 -9.87
N ALA A 51 7.90 17.59 -9.76
CA ALA A 51 9.03 18.32 -9.15
C ALA A 51 10.21 18.48 -10.15
N PRO A 52 10.04 19.24 -11.25
CA PRO A 52 11.07 19.37 -12.29
C PRO A 52 12.32 20.14 -11.83
N ASN A 53 12.18 20.98 -10.80
CA ASN A 53 13.26 21.79 -10.23
C ASN A 53 13.79 21.22 -8.91
N MET A 54 13.58 19.93 -8.63
CA MET A 54 14.06 19.31 -7.40
C MET A 54 15.59 19.34 -7.36
N PRO A 55 16.22 19.82 -6.27
CA PRO A 55 17.68 19.83 -6.15
C PRO A 55 18.24 18.41 -6.21
N ASP A 56 19.36 18.21 -6.90
CA ASP A 56 20.02 16.90 -7.00
C ASP A 56 20.49 16.44 -5.62
N ILE A 57 20.19 15.19 -5.27
CA ILE A 57 20.59 14.60 -3.99
C ILE A 57 21.97 13.93 -4.14
N SER A 58 22.83 14.06 -3.13
CA SER A 58 24.16 13.45 -3.15
C SER A 58 24.05 11.92 -3.30
N ARG A 59 24.72 11.36 -4.32
CA ARG A 59 24.64 9.93 -4.66
C ARG A 59 25.63 9.05 -3.91
N ARG A 60 26.28 9.56 -2.85
CA ARG A 60 27.23 8.81 -2.02
C ARG A 60 26.68 8.60 -0.62
N ARG A 61 26.82 7.37 -0.13
CA ARG A 61 26.94 7.12 1.31
C ARG A 61 28.25 7.74 1.74
N ASP A 62 28.21 8.60 2.75
CA ASP A 62 29.41 9.14 3.34
C ASP A 62 30.34 7.97 3.71
N ALA A 63 31.55 7.98 3.17
CA ALA A 63 32.62 7.07 3.58
C ALA A 63 33.19 7.47 4.97
N SER A 64 32.39 8.16 5.80
CA SER A 64 32.84 8.81 7.03
C SER A 64 32.22 8.20 8.30
N SER A 65 31.71 6.97 8.25
CA SER A 65 31.32 6.22 9.46
C SER A 65 32.39 5.24 9.96
N ASP A 66 33.53 5.09 9.27
CA ASP A 66 34.61 4.14 9.61
C ASP A 66 35.85 4.79 10.27
N GLU A 67 35.74 6.00 10.82
CA GLU A 67 36.81 6.63 11.64
C GLU A 67 36.31 6.92 13.05
N LYS A 68 36.21 5.87 13.89
CA LYS A 68 36.35 5.97 15.35
C LYS A 68 36.58 4.58 15.95
N SER A 69 37.79 4.07 15.74
CA SER A 69 38.37 2.96 16.49
C SER A 69 39.89 3.09 16.43
N ASP A 70 40.42 4.11 17.10
CA ASP A 70 41.78 4.14 17.68
C ASP A 70 41.78 5.09 18.89
#